data_AF-A0A816IJI4-F1
#
_entry.id   AF-A0A816IJI4-F1
#
_cell.length_a   1.000
_cell.length_b   1.000
_cell.length_c   1.000
_cell.angle_alpha   90.00
_cell.angle_beta   90.00
_cell.angle_gamma   90.00
#
_symmetry.space_group_name_H-M   'P 1'
#
loop_
_entity.id
_entity.type
_entity.pdbx_description
1 polymer ?
#
loop_
_entity_poly.entity_id
_entity_poly.type
_entity_poly.pdbx_seq_one_letter_code
_entity_poly.pdbx_strand_id
1 'polypeptide(L)'
;MTSNFPVQLMRNVPINGRIVSLHPFRPLDGLLDVLIIVTERHKVCVLQWDVSSNELITRNASMDIDACTSKHPWADQICTIDPDYRVIGVYMVTSWHKVAKRGLCAFPLDNFGELEKPFVPR
;
A
#
# COMPACT_ATOMS: atom_id res chain seq x y z
N MET A 1 13.99 32.84 17.26
CA MET A 1 13.53 33.10 15.89
C MET A 1 12.83 31.84 15.39
N THR A 2 11.50 31.83 15.43
CA THR A 2 10.70 30.72 14.88
C THR A 2 10.54 30.97 13.38
N SER A 3 11.28 30.24 12.56
CA SER A 3 11.13 30.28 11.10
C SER A 3 9.76 29.67 10.74
N ASN A 4 8.79 30.53 10.44
CA ASN A 4 7.54 30.13 9.79
C ASN A 4 7.86 29.77 8.34
N PHE A 5 8.17 28.51 8.06
CA PHE A 5 8.17 28.01 6.69
C PHE A 5 6.70 27.84 6.27
N PRO A 6 6.22 28.56 5.25
CA PRO A 6 4.86 28.37 4.78
C PRO A 6 4.74 26.98 4.16
N VAL A 7 3.72 26.21 4.59
CA VAL A 7 3.39 24.94 3.94
C VAL A 7 2.80 25.25 2.57
N GLN A 8 3.43 24.75 1.52
CA GLN A 8 2.96 24.89 0.14
C GLN A 8 2.44 23.55 -0.37
N LEU A 9 1.24 23.55 -0.94
CA LEU A 9 0.71 22.38 -1.66
C LEU A 9 1.57 22.15 -2.91
N MET A 10 2.26 21.01 -2.98
CA MET A 10 3.04 20.63 -4.15
C MET A 10 2.15 20.03 -5.24
N ARG A 11 1.32 19.03 -4.90
CA ARG A 11 0.42 18.35 -5.85
C ARG A 11 -0.84 17.82 -5.18
N ASN A 12 -1.89 17.73 -5.98
CA ASN A 12 -3.14 17.02 -5.68
C ASN A 12 -3.34 15.95 -6.75
N VAL A 13 -3.43 14.69 -6.35
CA VAL A 13 -3.54 13.53 -7.24
C VAL A 13 -4.77 12.72 -6.84
N PRO A 14 -5.74 12.51 -7.75
CA PRO A 14 -6.91 11.69 -7.47
C PRO A 14 -6.54 10.20 -7.47
N ILE A 15 -6.83 9.50 -6.37
CA ILE A 15 -6.60 8.05 -6.22
C ILE A 15 -7.83 7.20 -6.64
N ASN A 16 -8.98 7.84 -6.92
CA ASN A 16 -10.22 7.20 -7.39
C ASN A 16 -10.65 5.98 -6.55
N GLY A 17 -10.48 6.09 -5.24
CA GLY A 17 -10.87 5.08 -4.26
C GLY A 17 -10.61 5.61 -2.85
N ARG A 18 -11.19 4.97 -1.84
CA ARG A 18 -10.92 5.32 -0.45
C ARG A 18 -9.58 4.71 -0.02
N ILE A 19 -8.66 5.54 0.45
CA ILE A 19 -7.42 5.10 1.08
C ILE A 19 -7.77 4.57 2.48
N VAL A 20 -7.31 3.36 2.77
CA VAL A 20 -7.53 2.69 4.06
C VAL A 20 -6.25 2.52 4.86
N SER A 21 -5.10 2.55 4.19
CA SER A 21 -3.80 2.63 4.85
C SER A 21 -2.80 3.39 3.98
N LEU A 22 -1.91 4.13 4.63
CA LEU A 22 -0.88 4.93 3.98
C LEU A 22 0.40 4.85 4.81
N HIS A 23 1.49 4.43 4.19
CA HIS A 23 2.76 4.20 4.87
C HIS A 23 3.94 4.70 4.02
N PRO A 24 4.66 5.73 4.47
CA PRO A 24 5.94 6.09 3.88
C PRO A 24 7.02 5.12 4.35
N PHE A 25 7.95 4.75 3.47
CA PHE A 25 9.15 4.02 3.86
C PHE A 25 10.32 4.25 2.91
N ARG A 26 11.52 3.98 3.41
CA ARG A 26 12.73 3.96 2.58
C ARG A 26 13.13 2.51 2.31
N PRO A 27 13.16 2.06 1.05
CA PRO A 27 13.66 0.73 0.72
C PRO A 27 15.15 0.59 1.07
N LEU A 28 15.59 -0.65 1.31
CA LEU A 28 16.97 -0.96 1.70
C LEU A 28 18.01 -0.43 0.71
N ASP A 29 17.77 -0.65 -0.59
CA ASP A 29 18.64 -0.21 -1.69
C ASP A 29 18.10 1.07 -2.37
N GLY A 30 17.09 1.71 -1.75
CA GLY A 30 16.41 2.89 -2.28
C GLY A 30 17.04 4.21 -1.82
N LEU A 31 17.22 5.14 -2.76
CA LEU A 31 17.69 6.50 -2.46
C LEU A 31 16.55 7.46 -2.05
N LEU A 32 15.31 7.12 -2.41
CA LEU A 32 14.14 7.94 -2.18
C LEU A 32 13.12 7.18 -1.34
N ASP A 33 12.35 7.94 -0.56
CA ASP A 33 11.20 7.40 0.13
C ASP A 33 10.11 7.07 -0.88
N VAL A 34 9.45 5.95 -0.65
CA VAL A 34 8.28 5.50 -1.40
C VAL A 34 7.08 5.51 -0.47
N LEU A 35 5.89 5.54 -1.07
CA LEU A 35 4.61 5.56 -0.38
C LEU A 35 3.81 4.33 -0.76
N ILE A 36 3.54 3.47 0.21
CA ILE A 36 2.57 2.39 0.05
C ILE A 36 1.19 2.93 0.39
N ILE A 37 0.26 2.74 -0.53
CA ILE A 37 -1.16 2.95 -0.28
C ILE A 37 -1.92 1.63 -0.41
N VAL A 38 -2.86 1.43 0.50
CA VAL A 38 -3.86 0.38 0.40
C VAL A 38 -5.21 1.05 0.27
N THR A 39 -6.01 0.60 -0.70
CA THR A 39 -7.37 1.09 -0.92
C THR A 39 -8.41 0.12 -0.39
N GLU A 40 -9.64 0.59 -0.22
CA GLU A 40 -10.77 -0.21 0.26
C GLU A 40 -11.12 -1.41 -0.65
N ARG A 41 -10.75 -1.34 -1.94
CA ARG A 41 -10.89 -2.42 -2.93
C ARG A 41 -9.65 -3.33 -2.97
N HIS A 42 -8.95 -3.44 -1.86
CA HIS A 42 -7.71 -4.19 -1.68
C HIS A 42 -6.67 -3.98 -2.80
N LYS A 43 -6.61 -2.79 -3.41
CA LYS A 43 -5.52 -2.45 -4.33
C LYS A 43 -4.36 -1.90 -3.52
N VAL A 44 -3.20 -2.53 -3.67
CA VAL A 44 -1.94 -2.06 -3.10
C VAL A 44 -1.12 -1.41 -4.20
N CYS A 45 -0.71 -0.17 -3.99
CA CYS A 45 0.14 0.58 -4.91
C CYS A 45 1.38 1.08 -4.18
N VAL A 46 2.52 1.03 -4.87
CA VAL A 46 3.77 1.66 -4.45
C VAL A 46 3.97 2.90 -5.30
N LEU A 47 4.02 4.06 -4.66
CA LEU A 47 4.16 5.36 -5.29
C LEU A 47 5.52 5.97 -4.94
N GLN A 48 6.09 6.74 -5.85
CA GLN A 48 7.29 7.52 -5.59
C GLN A 48 7.13 8.91 -6.18
N TRP A 49 7.72 9.89 -5.51
CA TRP A 49 7.86 11.22 -6.06
C TRP A 49 8.99 11.28 -7.10
N ASP A 50 8.67 11.68 -8.33
CA ASP A 50 9.69 11.99 -9.33
C ASP A 50 10.01 13.48 -9.30
N VAL A 51 11.23 13.79 -8.86
CA VAL A 51 11.74 15.16 -8.76
C VAL A 51 11.87 15.81 -10.13
N SER A 52 12.14 15.04 -11.19
CA SER A 52 12.40 15.57 -12.52
C SER A 52 11.11 16.06 -13.20
N SER A 53 10.03 15.29 -13.10
CA SER A 53 8.72 15.65 -13.65
C SER A 53 7.82 16.43 -12.69
N ASN A 54 8.16 16.47 -11.39
CA ASN A 54 7.32 17.04 -10.34
C ASN A 54 5.94 16.36 -10.28
N GLU A 55 5.96 15.03 -10.38
CA GLU A 55 4.80 14.14 -10.39
C GLU A 55 4.95 12.97 -9.41
N LEU A 56 3.80 12.42 -9.01
CA LEU A 56 3.73 11.18 -8.23
C LEU A 56 3.58 10.02 -9.21
N ILE A 57 4.63 9.21 -9.32
CA ILE A 57 4.65 8.05 -10.23
C ILE A 57 4.29 6.77 -9.49
N THR A 58 3.64 5.85 -10.19
CA THR A 58 3.39 4.49 -9.70
C THR A 58 4.60 3.62 -10.09
N ARG A 59 5.34 3.10 -9.09
CA ARG A 59 6.52 2.28 -9.33
C ARG A 59 6.18 0.85 -9.74
N ASN A 60 5.20 0.26 -9.05
CA ASN A 60 4.68 -1.06 -9.36
C ASN A 60 3.19 -1.04 -9.70
N ALA A 61 2.81 -1.80 -10.73
CA ALA A 61 1.41 -1.95 -11.12
C ALA A 61 0.59 -2.44 -9.93
N SER A 62 -0.50 -1.71 -9.63
CA SER A 62 -1.48 -2.04 -8.59
C SER A 62 -1.76 -3.54 -8.59
N MET A 63 -1.39 -4.23 -7.52
CA MET A 63 -1.79 -5.62 -7.36
C MET A 63 -3.24 -5.63 -6.93
N ASP A 64 -4.09 -6.21 -7.77
CA ASP A 64 -5.50 -6.37 -7.49
C ASP A 64 -5.70 -7.61 -6.62
N ILE A 65 -5.89 -7.39 -5.32
CA ILE A 65 -6.13 -8.47 -4.35
C ILE A 65 -7.61 -8.91 -4.40
N ASP A 66 -8.52 -8.14 -5.01
CA ASP A 66 -9.92 -8.57 -5.20
C ASP A 66 -10.02 -9.73 -6.20
N ALA A 67 -9.02 -9.95 -7.06
CA ALA A 67 -8.86 -11.20 -7.80
C ALA A 67 -8.73 -12.43 -6.87
N CYS A 68 -8.44 -12.22 -5.58
CA CYS A 68 -8.31 -13.25 -4.57
C CYS A 68 -9.51 -13.34 -3.61
N THR A 69 -10.41 -12.34 -3.48
CA THR A 69 -11.47 -12.38 -2.44
C THR A 69 -12.72 -11.49 -2.70
N SER A 70 -13.88 -11.88 -2.12
CA SER A 70 -15.22 -11.44 -2.55
C SER A 70 -15.99 -10.46 -1.64
N LYS A 71 -15.43 -9.91 -0.55
CA LYS A 71 -16.13 -8.89 0.27
C LYS A 71 -15.21 -7.89 0.98
N HIS A 72 -15.77 -6.70 1.19
CA HIS A 72 -15.17 -5.60 1.93
C HIS A 72 -15.02 -5.94 3.42
N PRO A 73 -13.84 -5.76 4.05
CA PRO A 73 -13.68 -5.90 5.48
C PRO A 73 -14.50 -4.82 6.22
N TRP A 74 -15.16 -5.21 7.30
CA TRP A 74 -15.98 -4.37 8.17
C TRP A 74 -15.18 -3.60 9.23
N ALA A 75 -13.85 -3.57 9.16
CA ALA A 75 -13.00 -2.96 10.19
C ALA A 75 -11.89 -2.10 9.58
N ASP A 76 -11.63 -0.97 10.23
CA ASP A 76 -10.89 0.19 9.72
C ASP A 76 -9.37 -0.02 9.59
N GLN A 77 -8.86 -1.20 9.97
CA GLN A 77 -7.46 -1.57 9.77
C GLN A 77 -7.36 -2.80 8.86
N ILE A 78 -6.99 -2.54 7.61
CA ILE A 78 -6.94 -3.52 6.51
C ILE A 78 -5.49 -3.97 6.25
N CYS A 79 -4.49 -3.30 6.85
CA CYS A 79 -3.09 -3.49 6.53
C CYS A 79 -2.18 -3.38 7.77
N THR A 80 -1.09 -4.15 7.77
CA THR A 80 0.07 -4.01 8.67
C THR A 80 1.35 -4.11 7.84
N ILE A 81 2.40 -3.42 8.25
CA ILE A 81 3.70 -3.43 7.57
C ILE A 81 4.80 -3.82 8.56
N ASP A 82 5.72 -4.68 8.12
CA ASP A 82 6.94 -5.02 8.85
C ASP A 82 7.76 -3.74 9.14
N PRO A 83 8.26 -3.51 10.37
CA PRO A 83 9.06 -2.32 10.69
C PRO A 83 10.32 -2.16 9.83
N ASP A 84 10.87 -3.27 9.34
CA ASP A 84 12.01 -3.29 8.41
C ASP A 84 11.57 -3.22 6.93
N TYR A 85 10.27 -3.04 6.68
CA TYR A 85 9.64 -2.88 5.37
C TYR A 85 9.94 -4.01 4.37
N ARG A 86 10.08 -5.25 4.85
CA ARG A 86 10.29 -6.43 4.00
C ARG A 86 9.00 -7.08 3.55
N VAL A 87 7.92 -6.90 4.32
CA VAL A 87 6.64 -7.57 4.09
C VAL A 87 5.48 -6.63 4.43
N ILE A 88 4.45 -6.64 3.59
CA ILE A 88 3.16 -6.04 3.87
C ILE A 88 2.10 -7.13 4.05
N GLY A 89 1.38 -7.07 5.17
CA GLY A 89 0.25 -7.94 5.48
C GLY A 89 -1.06 -7.21 5.22
N VAL A 90 -1.88 -7.73 4.31
CA VAL A 90 -3.21 -7.20 3.99
C VAL A 90 -4.26 -8.18 4.51
N TYR A 91 -5.10 -7.72 5.43
CA TYR A 91 -6.20 -8.48 5.99
C TYR A 91 -7.36 -8.52 4.99
N MET A 92 -7.79 -9.72 4.64
CA MET A 92 -8.90 -9.98 3.73
C MET A 92 -10.03 -10.69 4.48
N VAL A 93 -11.28 -10.32 4.18
CA VAL A 93 -12.46 -11.02 4.71
C VAL A 93 -13.21 -11.63 3.54
N THR A 94 -13.17 -12.96 3.40
CA THR A 94 -14.07 -13.65 2.46
C THR A 94 -15.31 -14.09 3.22
N SER A 95 -16.49 -13.83 2.66
CA SER A 95 -17.72 -14.51 3.11
C SER A 95 -18.19 -15.44 2.02
N TRP A 96 -18.10 -16.74 2.25
CA TRP A 96 -18.88 -17.73 1.49
C TRP A 96 -19.97 -18.23 2.43
N HIS A 97 -21.22 -18.19 1.96
CA HIS A 97 -22.45 -18.66 2.61
C HIS A 97 -22.29 -19.10 4.09
N LYS A 98 -22.63 -18.19 5.02
CA LYS A 98 -22.66 -18.37 6.48
C LYS A 98 -21.33 -18.52 7.24
N VAL A 99 -20.16 -18.55 6.58
CA VAL A 99 -18.84 -18.53 7.27
C VAL A 99 -17.96 -17.42 6.69
N ALA A 100 -17.54 -16.48 7.53
CA ALA A 100 -16.51 -15.51 7.17
C ALA A 100 -15.12 -16.13 7.42
N LYS A 101 -14.33 -16.37 6.38
CA LYS A 101 -12.92 -16.75 6.52
C LYS A 101 -12.09 -15.46 6.49
N ARG A 102 -11.47 -15.14 7.62
CA ARG A 102 -10.42 -14.11 7.66
C ARG A 102 -9.15 -14.72 7.11
N GLY A 103 -8.61 -14.12 6.05
CA GLY A 103 -7.31 -14.47 5.47
C GLY A 103 -6.35 -13.30 5.64
N LEU A 104 -5.07 -13.60 5.84
CA LEU A 104 -4.00 -12.62 5.73
C LEU A 104 -3.24 -12.91 4.43
N CYS A 105 -3.20 -11.95 3.52
CA CYS A 105 -2.28 -12.02 2.38
C CYS A 105 -1.00 -11.29 2.77
N ALA A 106 0.13 -11.95 2.69
CA ALA A 106 1.42 -11.32 2.91
C ALA A 106 2.14 -11.19 1.57
N PHE A 107 2.62 -9.98 1.27
CA PHE A 107 3.40 -9.70 0.07
C PHE A 107 4.81 -9.31 0.49
N PRO A 108 5.84 -9.95 -0.07
CA PRO A 108 7.21 -9.49 0.08
C PRO A 108 7.38 -8.15 -0.64
N LEU A 109 8.28 -7.34 -0.12
CA LEU A 109 8.85 -6.18 -0.77
C LEU A 109 10.30 -6.50 -1.13
N ASP A 110 10.70 -6.21 -2.36
CA ASP A 110 12.10 -6.31 -2.73
C ASP A 110 12.91 -5.17 -2.07
N ASN A 111 14.24 -5.19 -2.23
CA ASN A 111 15.10 -4.16 -1.63
C ASN A 111 14.86 -2.75 -2.20
N PHE A 112 14.20 -2.63 -3.35
CA PHE A 112 13.83 -1.36 -3.97
C PHE A 112 12.41 -0.92 -3.60
N GLY A 113 11.70 -1.72 -2.80
CA GLY A 113 10.37 -1.44 -2.29
C GLY A 113 9.24 -1.85 -3.23
N GLU A 114 9.53 -2.67 -4.23
CA GLU A 114 8.56 -3.19 -5.19
C GLU A 114 7.82 -4.40 -4.62
N LEU A 115 6.51 -4.49 -4.89
CA LEU A 115 5.68 -5.63 -4.48
C LEU A 115 6.04 -6.90 -5.26
N GLU A 116 6.33 -7.97 -4.53
CA GLU A 116 6.49 -9.31 -5.08
C GLU A 116 5.21 -10.15 -4.99
N LYS A 117 5.24 -11.37 -5.55
CA LYS A 117 4.12 -12.31 -5.51
C LYS A 117 3.76 -12.67 -4.05
N PRO A 118 2.47 -12.80 -3.72
CA PRO A 118 2.05 -13.16 -2.37
C PRO A 118 2.60 -14.51 -1.94
N PHE A 119 2.84 -14.65 -0.64
CA PHE A 119 3.12 -15.96 -0.06
C PHE A 119 1.91 -16.89 -0.24
N VAL A 120 2.16 -18.07 -0.80
CA VAL A 120 1.15 -19.13 -0.94
C VAL A 120 1.37 -20.14 0.19
N PRO A 121 0.38 -20.36 1.09
CA PRO A 121 0.46 -21.41 2.10
C PRO A 121 0.65 -22.77 1.42
N ARG A 122 1.60 -23.58 1.91
CA ARG A 122 1.75 -24.99 1.51
C ARG A 122 0.76 -25.88 2.24
#